data_AF-A0A352JZQ4-F1
#
_entry.id   AF-A0A352JZQ4-F1
#
_cell.length_a   1.000
_cell.length_b   1.000
_cell.length_c   1.000
_cell.angle_alpha   90.00
_cell.angle_beta   90.00
_cell.angle_gamma   90.00
#
_symmetry.space_group_name_H-M   'P 1'
#
loop_
_entity.id
_entity.type
_entity.pdbx_description
1 polymer ?
#
loop_
_entity_poly.entity_id
_entity_poly.type
_entity_poly.pdbx_seq_one_letter_code
_entity_poly.pdbx_strand_id
1 'polypeptide(L)'
;QDAIEYMCSVGPEAVFELEHMGLPFSRFENGRIYQRPFGGQSKDYGAGGQAARTCAAADRTGHALLHTLYQANLKNNTTFLNEWFAVDLVRNQDGVVVGVIAIEIETGEVVFVESKATVLATGGAGRIYASTTNAHINTGDGIGMALRAGYAVQDIEMWQFHPTGIYGAGTLVTEGCRGEGGYLINKDGERFMERYAPNAKDLAGRDVVARSMMTEILEGRGCGEQGDHVFLKLDHLGKEILHSRLPGITELSKTFAHVDPVNAPIPV
;
A
#
# COMPACT_ATOMS: atom_id res chain seq x y z
N GLN A 1 9.75 20.75 3.86
CA GLN A 1 10.24 19.91 2.73
C GLN A 1 11.43 19.07 3.19
N ASP A 2 12.27 19.58 4.08
CA ASP A 2 13.12 18.82 5.02
C ASP A 2 12.84 17.30 5.16
N ALA A 3 11.65 16.88 5.60
CA ALA A 3 11.35 15.46 5.78
C ALA A 3 11.36 14.65 4.46
N ILE A 4 10.88 15.25 3.37
CA ILE A 4 10.91 14.67 2.01
C ILE A 4 12.36 14.57 1.52
N GLU A 5 13.16 15.62 1.72
CA GLU A 5 14.58 15.65 1.36
C GLU A 5 15.36 14.55 2.09
N TYR A 6 15.17 14.41 3.41
CA TYR A 6 15.79 13.35 4.20
C TYR A 6 15.40 11.96 3.70
N MET A 7 14.11 11.70 3.54
CA MET A 7 13.60 10.41 3.05
C MET A 7 14.17 10.06 1.66
N CYS A 8 14.20 11.02 0.73
CA CYS A 8 14.70 10.78 -0.63
C CYS A 8 16.22 10.63 -0.71
N SER A 9 16.97 11.33 0.14
CA SER A 9 18.44 11.24 0.16
C SER A 9 18.94 9.95 0.82
N VAL A 10 18.32 9.51 1.91
CA VAL A 10 18.67 8.28 2.64
C VAL A 10 18.04 7.02 2.02
N GLY A 11 16.96 7.17 1.25
CA GLY A 11 16.22 6.06 0.66
C GLY A 11 17.06 4.98 -0.05
N PRO A 12 18.03 5.34 -0.92
CA PRO A 12 18.90 4.35 -1.55
C PRO A 12 19.70 3.50 -0.56
N GLU A 13 20.29 4.12 0.47
CA GLU A 13 21.06 3.42 1.51
C GLU A 13 20.17 2.45 2.29
N ALA A 14 18.99 2.89 2.72
CA ALA A 14 18.03 2.06 3.44
C ALA A 14 17.56 0.84 2.62
N VAL A 15 17.39 0.99 1.30
CA VAL A 15 17.02 -0.13 0.42
C VAL A 15 18.16 -1.14 0.28
N PHE A 16 19.41 -0.68 0.18
CA PHE A 16 20.57 -1.58 0.15
C PHE A 16 20.76 -2.29 1.49
N GLU A 17 20.49 -1.63 2.61
CA GLU A 17 20.51 -2.26 3.94
C GLU A 17 19.54 -3.46 4.00
N LEU A 18 18.31 -3.31 3.50
CA LEU A 18 17.34 -4.40 3.42
C LEU A 18 17.84 -5.56 2.53
N GLU A 19 18.51 -5.25 1.42
CA GLU A 19 19.09 -6.28 0.55
C GLU A 19 20.21 -7.04 1.26
N HIS A 20 21.08 -6.34 2.00
CA HIS A 20 22.13 -6.94 2.83
C HIS A 20 21.57 -7.75 4.01
N MET A 21 20.36 -7.42 4.51
CA MET A 21 19.62 -8.25 5.47
C MET A 21 19.07 -9.54 4.84
N GLY A 22 19.07 -9.65 3.51
CA GLY A 22 18.61 -10.83 2.76
C GLY A 22 17.22 -10.66 2.13
N LEU A 23 16.70 -9.44 1.97
CA LEU A 23 15.42 -9.23 1.28
C LEU A 23 15.52 -9.72 -0.17
N PRO A 24 14.67 -10.69 -0.59
CA PRO A 24 14.75 -11.32 -1.90
C PRO A 24 14.15 -10.45 -3.02
N PHE A 25 14.75 -9.29 -3.28
CA PHE A 25 14.38 -8.47 -4.43
C PHE A 25 14.51 -9.25 -5.75
N SER A 26 13.56 -9.02 -6.66
CA SER A 26 13.70 -9.44 -8.06
C SER A 26 14.94 -8.77 -8.67
N ARG A 27 15.51 -9.38 -9.70
CA ARG A 27 16.78 -8.93 -10.30
C ARG A 27 16.64 -8.59 -11.78
N PHE A 28 17.39 -7.62 -12.22
CA PHE A 28 17.74 -7.48 -13.64
C PHE A 28 18.75 -8.56 -14.04
N GLU A 29 18.97 -8.75 -15.34
CA GLU A 29 19.97 -9.69 -15.88
C GLU A 29 21.39 -9.41 -15.37
N ASN A 30 21.70 -8.16 -15.05
CA ASN A 30 22.99 -7.73 -14.49
C ASN A 30 23.12 -7.95 -12.96
N GLY A 31 22.15 -8.62 -12.34
CA GLY A 31 22.16 -8.93 -10.90
C GLY A 31 21.76 -7.79 -9.96
N ARG A 32 21.51 -6.58 -10.48
CA ARG A 32 21.02 -5.46 -9.66
C ARG A 32 19.53 -5.62 -9.32
N ILE A 33 19.11 -4.93 -8.26
CA ILE A 33 17.70 -4.87 -7.82
C ILE A 33 16.83 -4.39 -8.98
N TYR A 34 15.81 -5.17 -9.32
CA TYR A 34 14.80 -4.82 -10.30
C TYR A 34 13.94 -3.66 -9.82
N GLN A 35 13.68 -2.71 -10.73
CA GLN A 35 12.82 -1.55 -10.48
C GLN A 35 11.76 -1.45 -11.57
N ARG A 36 10.52 -1.11 -11.19
CA ARG A 36 9.39 -0.94 -12.10
C ARG A 36 8.84 0.49 -12.13
N PRO A 37 8.14 0.90 -13.21
CA PRO A 37 7.35 2.13 -13.22
C PRO A 37 6.25 2.12 -12.16
N PHE A 38 5.89 3.30 -11.68
CA PHE A 38 4.82 3.50 -10.71
C PHE A 38 4.23 4.91 -10.84
N GLY A 39 3.07 5.15 -10.23
CA GLY A 39 2.36 6.41 -10.35
C GLY A 39 3.19 7.60 -9.87
N GLY A 40 3.13 8.72 -10.60
CA GLY A 40 3.75 9.99 -10.21
C GLY A 40 5.28 10.01 -10.18
N GLN A 41 5.96 9.06 -10.86
CA GLN A 41 7.41 9.04 -10.95
C GLN A 41 7.91 9.63 -12.28
N SER A 42 8.73 10.68 -12.20
CA SER A 42 9.34 11.31 -13.37
C SER A 42 10.87 11.42 -13.26
N LYS A 43 11.53 11.64 -14.40
CA LYS A 43 12.93 12.06 -14.48
C LYS A 43 13.01 13.57 -14.67
N ASP A 44 14.19 14.15 -14.41
CA ASP A 44 14.51 15.56 -14.67
C ASP A 44 13.43 16.53 -14.17
N TYR A 45 13.04 16.39 -12.90
CA TYR A 45 12.04 17.23 -12.23
C TYR A 45 10.69 17.33 -12.98
N GLY A 46 10.28 16.28 -13.71
CA GLY A 46 9.04 16.24 -14.48
C GLY A 46 9.22 16.35 -15.99
N ALA A 47 10.39 16.76 -16.49
CA ALA A 47 10.63 16.95 -17.91
C ALA A 47 11.10 15.67 -18.63
N GLY A 48 11.71 14.72 -17.91
CA GLY A 48 12.39 13.56 -18.50
C GLY A 48 11.50 12.32 -18.71
N GLY A 49 10.17 12.50 -18.69
CA GLY A 49 9.21 11.41 -18.83
C GLY A 49 9.18 10.46 -17.62
N GLN A 50 8.57 9.29 -17.80
CA GLN A 50 8.32 8.31 -16.74
C GLN A 50 9.62 7.73 -16.16
N ALA A 51 9.73 7.74 -14.83
CA ALA A 51 10.78 7.02 -14.10
C ALA A 51 10.33 5.61 -13.70
N ALA A 52 11.31 4.75 -13.43
CA ALA A 52 11.11 3.40 -12.91
C ALA A 52 12.05 3.20 -11.72
N ARG A 53 11.59 3.55 -10.51
CA ARG A 53 12.40 3.52 -9.29
C ARG A 53 11.77 2.75 -8.13
N THR A 54 10.67 2.04 -8.38
CA THR A 54 10.05 1.17 -7.37
C THR A 54 10.74 -0.19 -7.36
N CYS A 55 11.64 -0.40 -6.39
CA CYS A 55 12.27 -1.70 -6.13
C CYS A 55 11.21 -2.73 -5.72
N ALA A 56 11.28 -3.95 -6.25
CA ALA A 56 10.22 -4.93 -6.05
C ALA A 56 10.72 -6.37 -5.90
N ALA A 57 10.01 -7.15 -5.08
CA ALA A 57 10.09 -8.61 -5.03
C ALA A 57 8.78 -9.17 -5.59
N ALA A 58 8.74 -9.33 -6.92
CA ALA A 58 7.49 -9.52 -7.67
C ALA A 58 6.42 -8.51 -7.20
N ASP A 59 5.18 -8.93 -6.99
CA ASP A 59 4.11 -8.11 -6.39
C ASP A 59 3.89 -8.42 -4.89
N ARG A 60 4.87 -9.04 -4.23
CA ARG A 60 4.82 -9.45 -2.81
C ARG A 60 5.89 -8.75 -1.96
N THR A 61 6.34 -7.56 -2.36
CA THR A 61 7.41 -6.81 -1.69
C THR A 61 7.15 -6.58 -0.21
N GLY A 62 5.92 -6.25 0.19
CA GLY A 62 5.57 -6.06 1.61
C GLY A 62 5.70 -7.34 2.44
N HIS A 63 5.33 -8.49 1.87
CA HIS A 63 5.52 -9.80 2.51
C HIS A 63 7.01 -10.11 2.70
N ALA A 64 7.81 -9.97 1.64
CA ALA A 64 9.25 -10.18 1.70
C ALA A 64 9.92 -9.28 2.74
N LEU A 65 9.58 -7.97 2.73
CA LEU A 65 10.10 -6.99 3.68
C LEU A 65 9.80 -7.37 5.14
N LEU A 66 8.55 -7.69 5.45
CA LEU A 66 8.14 -7.96 6.83
C LEU A 66 8.78 -9.25 7.37
N HIS A 67 8.88 -10.30 6.54
CA HIS A 67 9.58 -11.53 6.91
C HIS A 67 11.09 -11.30 7.12
N THR A 68 11.75 -10.54 6.24
CA THR A 68 13.18 -10.21 6.40
C THR A 68 13.43 -9.42 7.69
N LEU A 69 12.60 -8.41 7.98
CA LEU A 69 12.74 -7.62 9.21
C LEU A 69 12.46 -8.46 10.46
N TYR A 70 11.46 -9.35 10.43
CA TYR A 70 11.21 -10.25 11.55
C TYR A 70 12.41 -11.18 11.80
N GLN A 71 12.97 -11.78 10.75
CA GLN A 71 14.20 -12.59 10.84
C GLN A 71 15.39 -11.79 11.39
N ALA A 72 15.56 -10.54 10.96
CA ALA A 72 16.60 -9.66 11.48
C ALA A 72 16.41 -9.36 12.99
N ASN A 73 15.17 -9.14 13.43
CA ASN A 73 14.87 -8.94 14.85
C ASN A 73 15.12 -10.19 15.69
N LEU A 74 14.83 -11.40 15.17
CA LEU A 74 15.19 -12.66 15.81
C LEU A 74 16.71 -12.81 15.95
N LYS A 75 17.47 -12.53 14.89
CA LYS A 75 18.94 -12.51 14.93
C LYS A 75 19.49 -11.54 15.97
N ASN A 76 18.79 -10.41 16.17
CA ASN A 76 19.16 -9.38 17.14
C ASN A 76 18.61 -9.65 18.56
N ASN A 77 17.96 -10.80 18.80
CA ASN A 77 17.34 -11.15 20.08
C ASN A 77 16.38 -10.08 20.63
N THR A 78 15.60 -9.47 19.73
CA THR A 78 14.60 -8.46 20.13
C THR A 78 13.54 -9.11 21.02
N THR A 79 13.19 -8.45 22.12
CA THR A 79 12.10 -8.92 22.99
C THR A 79 10.76 -8.60 22.35
N PHE A 80 9.99 -9.64 22.07
CA PHE A 80 8.64 -9.50 21.52
C PHE A 80 7.59 -9.78 22.59
N LEU A 81 6.65 -8.85 22.71
CA LEU A 81 5.37 -9.08 23.38
C LEU A 81 4.34 -9.41 22.30
N ASN A 82 4.31 -10.67 21.87
CA ASN A 82 3.42 -11.13 20.81
C ASN A 82 1.98 -11.23 21.32
N GLU A 83 1.02 -10.71 20.55
CA GLU A 83 -0.41 -10.68 20.92
C GLU A 83 -0.70 -9.91 22.22
N TRP A 84 0.00 -8.79 22.39
CA TRP A 84 -0.31 -7.79 23.41
C TRP A 84 -1.03 -6.59 22.78
N PHE A 85 -2.13 -6.18 23.37
CA PHE A 85 -2.94 -5.06 22.91
C PHE A 85 -2.66 -3.81 23.76
N ALA A 86 -2.01 -2.80 23.17
CA ALA A 86 -1.78 -1.52 23.84
C ALA A 86 -3.10 -0.72 23.91
N VAL A 87 -3.47 -0.30 25.12
CA VAL A 87 -4.76 0.35 25.40
C VAL A 87 -4.63 1.87 25.43
N ASP A 88 -3.70 2.39 26.23
CA ASP A 88 -3.49 3.83 26.41
C ASP A 88 -2.06 4.19 26.81
N LEU A 89 -1.65 5.40 26.44
CA LEU A 89 -0.39 6.01 26.89
C LEU A 89 -0.47 6.35 28.39
N VAL A 90 0.59 6.09 29.13
CA VAL A 90 0.74 6.53 30.52
C VAL A 90 1.55 7.82 30.55
N ARG A 91 1.05 8.83 31.26
CA ARG A 91 1.77 10.10 31.48
C ARG A 91 2.02 10.34 32.96
N ASN A 92 3.18 10.91 33.27
CA ASN A 92 3.49 11.37 34.64
C ASN A 92 2.83 12.74 34.93
N GLN A 93 3.03 13.27 36.14
CA GLN A 93 2.48 14.57 36.55
C GLN A 93 2.98 15.77 35.70
N ASP A 94 4.10 15.61 34.99
CA ASP A 94 4.68 16.64 34.13
C ASP A 94 4.18 16.55 32.68
N GLY A 95 3.27 15.60 32.39
CA GLY A 95 2.71 15.37 31.05
C GLY A 95 3.62 14.59 30.10
N VAL A 96 4.70 13.98 30.61
CA VAL A 96 5.65 13.17 29.83
C VAL A 96 5.12 11.75 29.69
N VAL A 97 5.18 11.19 28.48
CA VAL A 97 4.85 9.77 28.23
C VAL A 97 5.92 8.88 28.86
N VAL A 98 5.50 7.94 29.69
CA VAL A 98 6.38 7.01 30.45
C VAL A 98 6.07 5.53 30.17
N GLY A 99 5.32 5.24 29.12
CA GLY A 99 4.96 3.88 28.72
C GLY A 99 3.51 3.73 28.27
N VAL A 100 3.02 2.50 28.31
CA VAL A 100 1.65 2.14 27.92
C VAL A 100 1.02 1.17 28.91
N ILE A 101 -0.30 1.22 29.06
CA ILE A 101 -1.07 0.08 29.57
C ILE A 101 -1.31 -0.88 28.42
N ALA A 102 -1.02 -2.17 28.63
CA ALA A 102 -1.24 -3.22 27.64
C ALA A 102 -1.98 -4.41 28.26
N ILE A 103 -2.72 -5.13 27.43
CA ILE A 103 -3.44 -6.36 27.79
C ILE A 103 -2.82 -7.51 27.01
N GLU A 104 -2.39 -8.57 27.70
CA GLU A 104 -2.04 -9.83 27.07
C GLU A 104 -3.32 -10.53 26.60
N ILE A 105 -3.45 -10.79 25.30
CA ILE A 105 -4.70 -11.34 24.74
C ILE A 105 -4.93 -12.77 25.22
N GLU A 106 -3.88 -13.58 25.36
CA GLU A 106 -3.98 -14.99 25.75
C GLU A 106 -4.53 -15.16 27.19
N THR A 107 -4.00 -14.39 28.14
CA THR A 107 -4.29 -14.57 29.56
C THR A 107 -5.29 -13.55 30.11
N GLY A 108 -5.44 -12.40 29.44
CA GLY A 108 -6.17 -11.24 29.94
C GLY A 108 -5.40 -10.42 30.97
N GLU A 109 -4.11 -10.71 31.21
CA GLU A 109 -3.27 -9.93 32.13
C GLU A 109 -3.15 -8.48 31.64
N VAL A 110 -3.32 -7.53 32.57
CA VAL A 110 -3.14 -6.11 32.30
C VAL A 110 -1.85 -5.64 32.96
N VAL A 111 -0.93 -5.09 32.17
CA VAL A 111 0.36 -4.62 32.66
C VAL A 111 0.61 -3.16 32.28
N PHE A 112 1.46 -2.52 33.08
CA PHE A 112 2.11 -1.28 32.71
C PHE A 112 3.49 -1.60 32.11
N VAL A 113 3.65 -1.33 30.80
CA VAL A 113 4.93 -1.42 30.13
C VAL A 113 5.65 -0.09 30.29
N GLU A 114 6.48 0.01 31.34
CA GLU A 114 7.29 1.20 31.60
C GLU A 114 8.36 1.39 30.54
N SER A 115 8.53 2.63 30.05
CA SER A 115 9.59 2.94 29.09
C SER A 115 10.05 4.39 29.20
N LYS A 116 11.33 4.63 28.87
CA LYS A 116 11.87 6.00 28.73
C LYS A 116 11.49 6.65 27.39
N ALA A 117 11.14 5.82 26.40
CA ALA A 117 10.71 6.25 25.08
C ALA A 117 9.67 5.25 24.56
N THR A 118 8.50 5.77 24.17
CA THR A 118 7.40 4.98 23.59
C THR A 118 7.24 5.38 22.13
N VAL A 119 7.40 4.42 21.22
CA VAL A 119 7.26 4.63 19.78
C VAL A 119 5.96 4.00 19.29
N LEU A 120 5.01 4.82 18.83
CA LEU A 120 3.78 4.34 18.22
C LEU A 120 4.02 4.01 16.74
N ALA A 121 3.93 2.72 16.39
CA ALA A 121 4.02 2.22 15.02
C ALA A 121 2.82 1.32 14.67
N THR A 122 1.61 1.77 15.04
CA THR A 122 0.36 0.97 15.06
C THR A 122 -0.38 0.91 13.71
N GLY A 123 0.20 1.47 12.64
CA GLY A 123 -0.41 1.46 11.31
C GLY A 123 -1.53 2.50 11.12
N GLY A 124 -2.34 2.31 10.07
CA GLY A 124 -3.44 3.20 9.69
C GLY A 124 -4.82 2.75 10.23
N ALA A 125 -5.87 3.45 9.81
CA ALA A 125 -7.24 3.27 10.33
C ALA A 125 -8.31 3.05 9.24
N GLY A 126 -7.97 2.38 8.13
CA GLY A 126 -8.90 2.24 6.99
C GLY A 126 -10.22 1.54 7.31
N ARG A 127 -10.33 0.83 8.44
CA ARG A 127 -11.57 0.17 8.89
C ARG A 127 -12.67 1.11 9.38
N ILE A 128 -12.45 2.42 9.37
CA ILE A 128 -13.54 3.40 9.52
C ILE A 128 -14.44 3.48 8.28
N TYR A 129 -13.98 2.99 7.12
CA TYR A 129 -14.75 2.95 5.87
C TYR A 129 -15.44 1.61 5.68
N ALA A 130 -16.61 1.65 5.03
CA ALA A 130 -17.39 0.45 4.72
C ALA A 130 -16.66 -0.54 3.79
N SER A 131 -15.87 -0.03 2.84
CA SER A 131 -15.01 -0.82 1.97
C SER A 131 -13.58 -0.28 2.06
N THR A 132 -12.62 -1.18 2.28
CA THR A 132 -11.21 -0.82 2.45
C THR A 132 -10.30 -1.98 2.06
N THR A 133 -9.13 -1.65 1.53
CA THR A 133 -8.05 -2.62 1.26
C THR A 133 -7.32 -3.08 2.52
N ASN A 134 -7.57 -2.39 3.64
CA ASN A 134 -6.85 -2.58 4.89
C ASN A 134 -7.27 -3.89 5.58
N ALA A 135 -6.37 -4.49 6.34
CA ALA A 135 -6.69 -5.65 7.16
C ALA A 135 -7.73 -5.28 8.25
N HIS A 136 -8.35 -6.27 8.87
CA HIS A 136 -9.30 -6.04 9.97
C HIS A 136 -8.66 -5.37 11.19
N ILE A 137 -7.36 -5.53 11.37
CA ILE A 137 -6.58 -4.95 12.48
C ILE A 137 -6.23 -3.47 12.30
N ASN A 138 -6.55 -2.84 11.16
CA ASN A 138 -6.25 -1.43 10.91
C ASN A 138 -7.35 -0.51 11.44
N THR A 139 -7.41 -0.40 12.78
CA THR A 139 -8.46 0.27 13.55
C THR A 139 -8.07 1.65 14.07
N GLY A 140 -6.83 2.09 13.86
CA GLY A 140 -6.36 3.41 14.30
C GLY A 140 -6.08 3.53 15.79
N ASP A 141 -5.69 2.43 16.44
CA ASP A 141 -5.56 2.39 17.90
C ASP A 141 -4.56 3.43 18.44
N GLY A 142 -3.42 3.62 17.75
CA GLY A 142 -2.45 4.65 18.14
C GLY A 142 -2.96 6.08 17.99
N ILE A 143 -3.78 6.35 16.96
CA ILE A 143 -4.45 7.64 16.78
C ILE A 143 -5.41 7.86 17.95
N GLY A 144 -6.19 6.84 18.32
CA GLY A 144 -7.08 6.88 19.48
C GLY A 144 -6.34 7.12 20.80
N MET A 145 -5.23 6.42 21.04
CA MET A 145 -4.37 6.62 22.23
C MET A 145 -3.82 8.04 22.30
N ALA A 146 -3.31 8.58 21.19
CA ALA A 146 -2.78 9.93 21.13
C ALA A 146 -3.86 10.98 21.45
N LEU A 147 -5.05 10.85 20.86
CA LEU A 147 -6.18 11.75 21.10
C LEU A 147 -6.68 11.69 22.55
N ARG A 148 -6.81 10.50 23.13
CA ARG A 148 -7.21 10.34 24.55
C ARG A 148 -6.16 10.92 25.51
N ALA A 149 -4.89 10.86 25.15
CA ALA A 149 -3.82 11.55 25.86
C ALA A 149 -3.79 13.07 25.61
N GLY A 150 -4.69 13.62 24.78
CA GLY A 150 -4.76 15.07 24.51
C GLY A 150 -3.69 15.58 23.53
N TYR A 151 -3.04 14.69 22.77
CA TYR A 151 -2.17 15.09 21.68
C TYR A 151 -2.97 15.36 20.41
N ALA A 152 -2.54 16.34 19.64
CA ALA A 152 -3.12 16.64 18.33
C ALA A 152 -2.68 15.58 17.30
N VAL A 153 -3.55 15.36 16.32
CA VAL A 153 -3.26 14.59 15.10
C VAL A 153 -3.39 15.55 13.91
N GLN A 154 -2.69 15.24 12.81
CA GLN A 154 -2.58 16.15 11.67
C GLN A 154 -3.09 15.51 10.39
N ASP A 155 -3.67 16.32 9.50
CA ASP A 155 -4.10 15.97 8.14
C ASP A 155 -5.03 14.74 8.08
N ILE A 156 -5.89 14.56 9.10
CA ILE A 156 -6.74 13.37 9.26
C ILE A 156 -7.87 13.29 8.22
N GLU A 157 -8.13 14.37 7.49
CA GLU A 157 -9.03 14.41 6.34
C GLU A 157 -8.40 13.82 5.06
N MET A 158 -7.08 13.64 5.02
CA MET A 158 -6.33 13.22 3.82
C MET A 158 -6.35 11.69 3.64
N TRP A 159 -7.52 11.16 3.28
CA TRP A 159 -7.69 9.73 3.00
C TRP A 159 -7.37 9.39 1.54
N GLN A 160 -6.38 8.51 1.35
CA GLN A 160 -6.06 7.99 0.03
C GLN A 160 -6.99 6.84 -0.36
N PHE A 161 -7.74 7.04 -1.44
CA PHE A 161 -8.46 5.96 -2.13
C PHE A 161 -7.54 5.38 -3.20
N HIS A 162 -7.14 4.12 -3.02
CA HIS A 162 -6.36 3.44 -4.04
C HIS A 162 -7.25 3.18 -5.27
N PRO A 163 -6.80 3.50 -6.50
CA PRO A 163 -7.65 3.37 -7.68
C PRO A 163 -8.20 1.97 -7.88
N THR A 164 -7.36 0.93 -7.73
CA THR A 164 -7.69 -0.43 -8.16
C THR A 164 -7.89 -1.40 -6.99
N GLY A 165 -8.99 -1.25 -6.25
CA GLY A 165 -9.49 -2.29 -5.33
C GLY A 165 -10.47 -3.21 -6.05
N ILE A 166 -10.43 -4.52 -5.85
CA ILE A 166 -11.31 -5.47 -6.53
C ILE A 166 -12.76 -5.14 -6.18
N TYR A 167 -13.60 -4.94 -7.20
CA TYR A 167 -15.02 -4.68 -7.03
C TYR A 167 -15.70 -5.77 -6.18
N GLY A 168 -16.57 -5.36 -5.27
CA GLY A 168 -17.26 -6.23 -4.31
C GLY A 168 -16.41 -6.68 -3.12
N ALA A 169 -15.13 -7.00 -3.31
CA ALA A 169 -14.26 -7.53 -2.24
C ALA A 169 -13.44 -6.46 -1.51
N GLY A 170 -13.05 -5.37 -2.18
CA GLY A 170 -12.17 -4.32 -1.65
C GLY A 170 -10.69 -4.68 -1.61
N THR A 171 -10.31 -5.92 -1.93
CA THR A 171 -8.91 -6.40 -1.96
C THR A 171 -8.07 -5.59 -2.94
N LEU A 172 -6.84 -5.21 -2.54
CA LEU A 172 -5.95 -4.42 -3.39
C LEU A 172 -5.48 -5.21 -4.63
N VAL A 173 -5.57 -4.58 -5.81
CA VAL A 173 -4.75 -4.92 -6.99
C VAL A 173 -3.69 -3.86 -7.16
N THR A 174 -2.42 -4.29 -7.20
CA THR A 174 -1.26 -3.39 -7.17
C THR A 174 -1.28 -2.40 -8.32
N GLU A 175 -0.91 -1.14 -8.05
CA GLU A 175 -0.60 -0.16 -9.10
C GLU A 175 0.55 -0.61 -10.01
N GLY A 176 1.37 -1.57 -9.56
CA GLY A 176 2.32 -2.27 -10.41
C GLY A 176 1.68 -2.87 -11.66
N CYS A 177 0.41 -3.27 -11.64
CA CYS A 177 -0.31 -3.70 -12.84
C CYS A 177 -0.29 -2.65 -13.95
N ARG A 178 -0.54 -1.38 -13.58
CA ARG A 178 -0.45 -0.24 -14.50
C ARG A 178 1.00 0.09 -14.85
N GLY A 179 1.91 -0.07 -13.89
CA GLY A 179 3.36 0.10 -14.09
C GLY A 179 3.96 -0.89 -15.11
N GLU A 180 3.44 -2.12 -15.18
CA GLU A 180 3.84 -3.13 -16.17
C GLU A 180 3.14 -2.93 -17.54
N GLY A 181 2.28 -1.91 -17.68
CA GLY A 181 1.60 -1.58 -18.93
C GLY A 181 0.10 -1.88 -18.97
N GLY A 182 -0.49 -2.31 -17.87
CA GLY A 182 -1.95 -2.38 -17.72
C GLY A 182 -2.60 -1.00 -17.77
N TYR A 183 -3.88 -0.95 -18.12
CA TYR A 183 -4.62 0.32 -18.20
C TYR A 183 -6.11 0.15 -17.87
N LEU A 184 -6.74 1.26 -17.49
CA LEU A 184 -8.14 1.32 -17.13
C LEU A 184 -9.00 1.57 -18.37
N ILE A 185 -10.13 0.88 -18.47
CA ILE A 185 -11.15 1.07 -19.51
C ILE A 185 -12.55 1.20 -18.91
N ASN A 186 -13.39 2.01 -19.54
CA ASN A 186 -14.81 2.14 -19.22
C ASN A 186 -15.66 1.13 -20.00
N LYS A 187 -16.99 1.20 -19.88
CA LYS A 187 -17.91 0.24 -20.54
C LYS A 187 -17.86 0.31 -22.07
N ASP A 188 -17.44 1.44 -22.62
CA ASP A 188 -17.33 1.68 -24.06
C ASP A 188 -15.98 1.18 -24.60
N GLY A 189 -15.13 0.61 -23.74
CA GLY A 189 -13.77 0.15 -24.07
C GLY A 189 -12.75 1.28 -24.18
N GLU A 190 -13.12 2.51 -23.79
CA GLU A 190 -12.25 3.67 -23.87
C GLU A 190 -11.18 3.64 -22.78
N ARG A 191 -9.91 3.84 -23.14
CA ARG A 191 -8.83 4.12 -22.20
C ARG A 191 -8.90 5.57 -21.69
N PHE A 192 -9.89 5.83 -20.86
CA PHE A 192 -10.29 7.18 -20.44
C PHE A 192 -9.18 8.00 -19.75
N MET A 193 -8.18 7.37 -19.14
CA MET A 193 -7.07 8.10 -18.51
C MET A 193 -6.23 8.93 -19.50
N GLU A 194 -6.27 8.63 -20.80
CA GLU A 194 -5.64 9.46 -21.82
C GLU A 194 -6.32 10.83 -21.95
N ARG A 195 -7.63 10.92 -21.65
CA ARG A 195 -8.39 12.17 -21.60
C ARG A 195 -8.10 12.96 -20.32
N TYR A 196 -8.10 12.30 -19.16
CA TYR A 196 -7.94 12.99 -17.86
C TYR A 196 -6.50 13.37 -17.53
N ALA A 197 -5.53 12.58 -17.95
CA ALA A 197 -4.11 12.83 -17.69
C ALA A 197 -3.27 12.52 -18.94
N PRO A 198 -3.28 13.38 -19.97
CA PRO A 198 -2.66 13.08 -21.27
C PRO A 198 -1.19 12.64 -21.20
N ASN A 199 -0.42 13.22 -20.26
CA ASN A 199 0.99 12.94 -20.05
C ASN A 199 1.21 11.60 -19.32
N ALA A 200 0.65 11.45 -18.12
CA ALA A 200 0.91 10.32 -17.23
C ALA A 200 -0.04 9.13 -17.42
N LYS A 201 -1.20 9.37 -18.03
CA LYS A 201 -2.27 8.39 -18.25
C LYS A 201 -2.59 7.63 -16.95
N ASP A 202 -2.61 6.30 -17.00
CA ASP A 202 -2.89 5.41 -15.87
C ASP A 202 -1.87 5.49 -14.72
N LEU A 203 -0.72 6.15 -14.94
CA LEU A 203 0.34 6.41 -13.95
C LEU A 203 0.30 7.84 -13.39
N ALA A 204 -0.82 8.55 -13.55
CA ALA A 204 -1.07 9.81 -12.85
C ALA A 204 -1.12 9.62 -11.32
N GLY A 205 -1.19 10.74 -10.58
CA GLY A 205 -1.41 10.72 -9.14
C GLY A 205 -2.68 9.94 -8.77
N ARG A 206 -2.65 9.17 -7.68
CA ARG A 206 -3.74 8.28 -7.28
C ARG A 206 -5.07 9.02 -7.10
N ASP A 207 -5.01 10.22 -6.55
CA ASP A 207 -6.17 11.07 -6.34
C ASP A 207 -6.82 11.50 -7.67
N VAL A 208 -6.02 11.77 -8.70
CA VAL A 208 -6.50 12.07 -10.06
C VAL A 208 -7.13 10.83 -10.69
N VAL A 209 -6.47 9.67 -10.62
CA VAL A 209 -7.00 8.42 -11.22
C VAL A 209 -8.31 8.01 -10.54
N ALA A 210 -8.36 8.00 -9.20
CA ALA A 210 -9.55 7.63 -8.45
C ALA A 210 -10.75 8.56 -8.76
N ARG A 211 -10.53 9.88 -8.80
CA ARG A 211 -11.59 10.83 -9.20
C ARG A 211 -12.05 10.60 -10.63
N SER A 212 -11.13 10.33 -11.56
CA SER A 212 -11.45 10.07 -12.97
C SER A 212 -12.32 8.82 -13.13
N MET A 213 -11.99 7.74 -12.42
CA MET A 213 -12.80 6.50 -12.39
C MET A 213 -14.22 6.79 -11.89
N MET A 214 -14.34 7.53 -10.78
CA MET A 214 -15.65 7.89 -10.24
C MET A 214 -16.45 8.79 -11.18
N THR A 215 -15.80 9.73 -11.87
CA THR A 215 -16.46 10.56 -12.90
C THR A 215 -17.01 9.70 -14.03
N GLU A 216 -16.25 8.72 -14.53
CA GLU A 216 -16.74 7.79 -15.56
C GLU A 216 -17.99 7.03 -15.07
N ILE A 217 -17.98 6.52 -13.84
CA ILE A 217 -19.12 5.80 -13.25
C ILE A 217 -20.34 6.74 -13.12
N LEU A 218 -20.16 7.92 -12.53
CA LEU A 218 -21.24 8.88 -12.29
C LEU A 218 -21.86 9.44 -13.58
N GLU A 219 -21.08 9.55 -14.64
CA GLU A 219 -21.57 9.95 -15.97
C GLU A 219 -22.12 8.76 -16.77
N GLY A 220 -22.35 7.62 -16.12
CA GLY A 220 -23.03 6.46 -16.68
C GLY A 220 -22.16 5.60 -17.61
N ARG A 221 -20.84 5.75 -17.56
CA ARG A 221 -19.86 4.95 -18.34
C ARG A 221 -19.22 3.83 -17.52
N GLY A 222 -19.71 3.57 -16.31
CA GLY A 222 -19.29 2.41 -15.52
C GLY A 222 -19.70 1.07 -16.16
N CYS A 223 -18.94 0.03 -15.83
CA CYS A 223 -19.02 -1.33 -16.31
C CYS A 223 -19.95 -2.22 -15.46
N GLY A 224 -20.23 -3.42 -15.97
CA GLY A 224 -21.08 -4.42 -15.31
C GLY A 224 -22.57 -4.10 -15.41
N GLU A 225 -23.40 -5.00 -14.87
CA GLU A 225 -24.86 -4.87 -14.93
C GLU A 225 -25.36 -3.61 -14.19
N GLN A 226 -24.66 -3.21 -13.13
CA GLN A 226 -25.00 -2.04 -12.31
C GLN A 226 -24.31 -0.75 -12.76
N GLY A 227 -23.32 -0.82 -13.66
CA GLY A 227 -22.58 0.35 -14.12
C GLY A 227 -21.75 1.03 -13.04
N ASP A 228 -21.23 0.29 -12.06
CA ASP A 228 -20.72 0.80 -10.77
C ASP A 228 -19.25 0.51 -10.49
N HIS A 229 -18.51 0.02 -11.49
CA HIS A 229 -17.05 -0.17 -11.46
C HIS A 229 -16.45 0.15 -12.83
N VAL A 230 -15.13 0.06 -12.97
CA VAL A 230 -14.46 0.07 -14.28
C VAL A 230 -13.56 -1.17 -14.41
N PHE A 231 -12.88 -1.30 -15.54
CA PHE A 231 -12.06 -2.48 -15.82
C PHE A 231 -10.57 -2.15 -15.86
N LEU A 232 -9.76 -2.95 -15.19
CA LEU A 232 -8.30 -2.97 -15.34
C LEU A 232 -7.91 -4.07 -16.33
N LYS A 233 -7.42 -3.66 -17.51
CA LYS A 233 -7.05 -4.57 -18.59
C LYS A 233 -5.57 -4.96 -18.52
N LEU A 234 -5.30 -6.27 -18.58
CA LEU A 234 -3.96 -6.85 -18.41
C LEU A 234 -3.61 -7.97 -19.43
N ASP A 235 -4.58 -8.50 -20.15
CA ASP A 235 -4.41 -9.66 -21.05
C ASP A 235 -3.36 -9.43 -22.15
N HIS A 236 -3.19 -8.18 -22.61
CA HIS A 236 -2.19 -7.82 -23.63
C HIS A 236 -0.74 -7.92 -23.16
N LEU A 237 -0.50 -8.02 -21.85
CA LEU A 237 0.85 -8.23 -21.29
C LEU A 237 1.34 -9.67 -21.50
N GLY A 238 0.41 -10.60 -21.73
CA GLY A 238 0.72 -12.01 -21.89
C GLY A 238 0.97 -12.75 -20.58
N LYS A 239 0.72 -14.06 -20.61
CA LYS A 239 0.74 -14.94 -19.44
C LYS A 239 2.09 -14.96 -18.71
N GLU A 240 3.19 -14.88 -19.44
CA GLU A 240 4.53 -14.94 -18.88
C GLU A 240 4.84 -13.73 -17.98
N ILE A 241 4.50 -12.53 -18.43
CA ILE A 241 4.68 -11.30 -17.63
C ILE A 241 3.78 -11.35 -16.39
N LEU A 242 2.51 -11.75 -16.55
CA LEU A 242 1.58 -11.82 -15.42
C LEU A 242 2.05 -12.82 -14.36
N HIS A 243 2.48 -14.01 -14.74
CA HIS A 243 2.92 -15.02 -13.78
C HIS A 243 4.29 -14.72 -13.15
N SER A 244 5.16 -13.98 -13.83
CA SER A 244 6.49 -13.64 -13.29
C SER A 244 6.49 -12.37 -12.44
N ARG A 245 5.80 -11.31 -12.88
CA ARG A 245 5.86 -9.98 -12.25
C ARG A 245 4.65 -9.66 -11.37
N LEU A 246 3.52 -10.30 -11.64
CA LEU A 246 2.21 -10.06 -11.02
C LEU A 246 1.50 -11.38 -10.57
N PRO A 247 2.21 -12.36 -9.94
CA PRO A 247 1.59 -13.62 -9.55
C PRO A 247 0.54 -13.45 -8.45
N GLY A 248 0.79 -12.60 -7.45
CA GLY A 248 -0.12 -12.38 -6.33
C GLY A 248 -1.47 -11.82 -6.78
N ILE A 249 -1.49 -10.78 -7.63
CA ILE A 249 -2.76 -10.24 -8.14
C ILE A 249 -3.50 -11.23 -9.04
N THR A 250 -2.78 -12.13 -9.72
CA THR A 250 -3.40 -13.15 -10.56
C THR A 250 -4.18 -14.14 -9.70
N GLU A 251 -3.62 -14.53 -8.55
CA GLU A 251 -4.32 -15.33 -7.55
C GLU A 251 -5.51 -14.56 -6.96
N LEU A 252 -5.31 -13.32 -6.50
CA LEU A 252 -6.37 -12.51 -5.89
C LEU A 252 -7.55 -12.27 -6.84
N SER A 253 -7.29 -11.95 -8.10
CA SER A 253 -8.34 -11.77 -9.12
C SER A 253 -9.16 -13.03 -9.32
N LYS A 254 -8.52 -14.20 -9.41
CA LYS A 254 -9.22 -15.48 -9.57
C LYS A 254 -10.04 -15.84 -8.34
N THR A 255 -9.52 -15.57 -7.15
CA THR A 255 -10.19 -15.88 -5.89
C THR A 255 -11.37 -14.96 -5.61
N PHE A 256 -11.19 -13.65 -5.78
CA PHE A 256 -12.15 -12.65 -5.30
C PHE A 256 -13.05 -12.06 -6.39
N ALA A 257 -12.60 -12.04 -7.64
CA ALA A 257 -13.39 -11.56 -8.78
C ALA A 257 -13.83 -12.70 -9.72
N HIS A 258 -13.33 -13.92 -9.52
CA HIS A 258 -13.53 -15.05 -10.44
C HIS A 258 -13.08 -14.75 -11.88
N VAL A 259 -12.08 -13.88 -12.02
CA VAL A 259 -11.52 -13.45 -13.30
C VAL A 259 -10.07 -13.91 -13.43
N ASP A 260 -9.75 -14.56 -14.54
CA ASP A 260 -8.37 -14.77 -14.96
C ASP A 260 -7.87 -13.55 -15.73
N PRO A 261 -6.93 -12.74 -15.18
CA PRO A 261 -6.44 -11.52 -15.84
C PRO A 261 -5.67 -11.80 -17.14
N VAL A 262 -5.32 -13.06 -17.41
CA VAL A 262 -4.75 -13.49 -18.70
C VAL A 262 -5.79 -13.40 -19.82
N ASN A 263 -7.08 -13.53 -19.51
CA ASN A 263 -8.15 -13.68 -20.51
C ASN A 263 -9.19 -12.56 -20.46
N ALA A 264 -9.38 -11.92 -19.30
CA ALA A 264 -10.41 -10.92 -19.10
C ALA A 264 -9.96 -9.83 -18.12
N PRO A 265 -10.46 -8.58 -18.25
CA PRO A 265 -10.07 -7.49 -17.36
C PRO A 265 -10.64 -7.66 -15.94
N ILE A 266 -9.91 -7.16 -14.94
CA ILE A 266 -10.29 -7.22 -13.53
C ILE A 266 -11.29 -6.08 -13.23
N PRO A 267 -12.46 -6.33 -12.61
CA PRO A 267 -13.37 -5.29 -12.17
C PRO A 267 -12.80 -4.57 -10.94
N VAL A 268 -12.67 -3.25 -11.04
CA VAL A 268 -12.00 -2.39 -10.04
C VAL A 268 -12.72 -1.06 -9.80
#